data_AF-A0A7S1VKM2-F1
#
_entry.id   AF-A0A7S1VKM2-F1
#
_cell.length_a   1.000
_cell.length_b   1.000
_cell.length_c   1.000
_cell.angle_alpha   90.00
_cell.angle_beta   90.00
_cell.angle_gamma   90.00
#
_symmetry.space_group_name_H-M   'P 1'
#
loop_
_entity.id
_entity.type
_entity.pdbx_description
1 polymer ?
#
loop_
_entity_poly.entity_id
_entity_poly.type
_entity_poly.pdbx_seq_one_letter_code
_entity_poly.pdbx_strand_id
1 'polypeptide(L)'
;PPLLLQAPYVHPAAWLGRFFYSPPPCLCLLCLCPPSAAEDIADRTVLLLDPMLATANSAIKAIEVLKDAGVEESKIVFVNLIAAPEGVKAMADKHPEVTILTSMVDECLNEVAYIVPGIGDFGDRYFGTKD
;
A
#
# COMPACT_ATOMS: atom_id res chain seq x y z
N PRO A 1 6.30 20.06 8.04
CA PRO A 1 5.46 21.19 7.56
C PRO A 1 5.90 21.68 6.16
N PRO A 2 5.04 22.23 5.28
CA PRO A 2 3.59 22.10 5.08
C PRO A 2 3.27 21.75 3.59
N LEU A 3 4.08 20.92 2.93
CA LEU A 3 3.91 20.58 1.50
C LEU A 3 3.26 19.22 1.22
N LEU A 4 3.09 18.36 2.24
CA LEU A 4 2.55 17.00 2.09
C LEU A 4 1.02 16.92 2.21
N LEU A 5 0.33 18.05 2.39
CA LEU A 5 -1.10 18.13 2.66
C LEU A 5 -1.98 18.38 1.41
N GLN A 6 -1.43 18.22 0.20
CA GLN A 6 -2.15 18.51 -1.05
C GLN A 6 -2.41 17.30 -1.95
N ALA A 7 -2.05 16.08 -1.53
CA ALA A 7 -2.61 14.88 -2.14
C ALA A 7 -3.98 14.62 -1.50
N PRO A 8 -5.10 14.63 -2.25
CA PRO A 8 -6.44 14.45 -1.68
C PRO A 8 -6.70 13.08 -1.01
N TYR A 9 -5.70 12.19 -0.96
CA TYR A 9 -5.82 10.79 -0.55
C TYR A 9 -4.84 10.36 0.55
N VAL A 10 -4.21 11.28 1.27
CA VAL A 10 -3.39 10.94 2.45
C VAL A 10 -4.07 11.51 3.68
N HIS A 11 -4.77 10.67 4.45
CA HIS A 11 -5.41 11.08 5.71
C HIS A 11 -4.41 10.98 6.87
N PRO A 12 -3.93 12.11 7.44
CA PRO A 12 -2.86 12.11 8.45
C PRO A 12 -3.35 11.83 9.88
N ALA A 13 -4.42 11.04 10.05
CA ALA A 13 -5.08 10.86 11.35
C ALA A 13 -5.53 9.42 11.65
N ALA A 14 -4.73 8.41 11.28
CA ALA A 14 -4.92 7.04 11.76
C ALA A 14 -4.16 6.85 13.10
N TRP A 15 -4.64 7.50 14.16
CA TRP A 15 -4.14 7.26 15.52
C TRP A 15 -4.81 6.02 16.10
N LEU A 16 -4.02 5.19 16.78
CA LEU A 16 -4.40 3.89 17.36
C LEU A 16 -5.65 3.99 18.26
N GLY A 17 -6.84 3.74 17.72
CA GLY A 17 -8.08 3.76 18.51
C GLY A 17 -9.34 3.78 17.66
N ARG A 18 -9.94 2.60 17.44
CA ARG A 18 -11.20 2.37 16.70
C ARG A 18 -11.19 2.75 15.22
N PHE A 19 -10.75 1.82 14.39
CA PHE A 19 -11.33 1.66 13.06
C PHE A 19 -12.67 0.93 13.20
N PHE A 20 -13.78 1.62 12.95
CA PHE A 20 -15.00 0.96 12.47
C PHE A 20 -14.85 0.80 10.96
N TYR A 21 -14.14 -0.26 10.56
CA TYR A 21 -14.21 -0.75 9.20
C TYR A 21 -15.52 -1.54 9.09
N SER A 22 -16.49 -1.00 8.34
CA SER A 22 -17.66 -1.77 7.91
C SER A 22 -17.24 -2.54 6.67
N PRO A 23 -16.92 -3.85 6.74
CA PRO A 23 -16.55 -4.61 5.57
C PRO A 23 -17.68 -4.52 4.55
N PRO A 24 -17.43 -4.10 3.30
CA PRO A 24 -18.36 -4.43 2.24
C PRO A 24 -18.43 -5.97 2.17
N PRO A 25 -19.59 -6.55 1.80
CA PRO A 25 -19.81 -8.00 1.84
C PRO A 25 -18.89 -8.84 0.93
N CYS A 26 -17.95 -8.22 0.21
CA CYS A 26 -17.10 -8.85 -0.81
C CYS A 26 -15.59 -8.56 -0.63
N LEU A 27 -15.11 -8.42 0.60
CA LEU A 27 -13.68 -8.15 0.86
C LEU A 27 -12.82 -9.39 0.59
N CYS A 28 -11.93 -9.31 -0.41
CA CYS A 28 -10.93 -10.36 -0.66
C CYS A 28 -9.55 -9.88 -0.19
N LEU A 29 -9.01 -10.54 0.84
CA LEU A 29 -7.70 -10.23 1.42
C LEU A 29 -6.61 -10.89 0.58
N LEU A 30 -6.11 -10.20 -0.45
CA LEU A 30 -5.05 -10.76 -1.30
C LEU A 30 -3.67 -10.43 -0.75
N CYS A 31 -3.15 -11.36 0.04
CA CYS A 31 -1.71 -11.50 0.27
C CYS A 31 -1.19 -12.91 -0.08
N LEU A 32 -2.06 -13.91 -0.33
CA LEU A 32 -1.65 -15.32 -0.54
C LEU A 32 -2.54 -16.13 -1.51
N CYS A 33 -3.48 -15.51 -2.25
CA CYS A 33 -4.35 -16.28 -3.13
C CYS A 33 -3.64 -16.58 -4.46
N PRO A 34 -3.57 -17.85 -4.91
CA PRO A 34 -3.14 -18.16 -6.27
C PRO A 34 -4.08 -17.47 -7.28
N PRO A 35 -3.60 -17.09 -8.47
CA PRO A 35 -4.39 -16.38 -9.48
C PRO A 35 -5.67 -17.13 -9.91
N SER A 36 -5.82 -18.41 -9.57
CA SER A 36 -7.01 -19.23 -9.81
C SER A 36 -8.13 -19.08 -8.77
N ALA A 37 -7.92 -18.36 -7.67
CA ALA A 37 -8.81 -18.42 -6.50
C ALA A 37 -9.91 -17.34 -6.45
N ALA A 38 -9.99 -16.46 -7.45
CA ALA A 38 -11.04 -15.45 -7.50
C ALA A 38 -11.49 -15.23 -8.94
N GLU A 39 -12.35 -16.14 -9.44
CA GLU A 39 -13.02 -16.00 -10.75
C GLU A 39 -13.85 -14.70 -10.84
N ASP A 40 -14.08 -14.01 -9.72
CA ASP A 40 -14.85 -12.78 -9.59
C ASP A 40 -14.04 -11.60 -9.01
N ILE A 41 -12.69 -11.63 -9.06
CA ILE A 41 -11.86 -10.56 -8.48
C ILE A 41 -12.17 -9.17 -9.07
N ALA A 42 -12.53 -9.10 -10.35
CA ALA A 42 -12.88 -7.87 -11.06
C ALA A 42 -14.04 -7.10 -10.40
N ASP A 43 -14.98 -7.82 -9.78
CA ASP A 43 -16.16 -7.23 -9.17
C ASP A 43 -15.91 -6.76 -7.72
N ARG A 44 -14.78 -7.15 -7.11
CA ARG A 44 -14.50 -6.95 -5.69
C ARG A 44 -13.61 -5.74 -5.42
N THR A 45 -13.70 -5.24 -4.19
CA THR A 45 -12.70 -4.31 -3.63
C THR A 45 -11.50 -5.12 -3.14
N VAL A 46 -10.31 -4.73 -3.58
CA VAL A 46 -9.06 -5.42 -3.27
C VAL A 46 -8.26 -4.63 -2.26
N LEU A 47 -7.90 -5.28 -1.15
CA LEU A 47 -6.89 -4.75 -0.23
C LEU A 47 -5.54 -5.34 -0.61
N LEU A 48 -4.65 -4.51 -1.12
CA LEU A 48 -3.27 -4.89 -1.40
C LEU A 48 -2.42 -4.53 -0.17
N LEU A 49 -1.84 -5.53 0.48
CA LEU A 49 -1.15 -5.36 1.76
C LEU A 49 0.37 -5.48 1.56
N ASP A 50 1.09 -4.42 1.91
CA ASP A 50 2.55 -4.43 1.97
C ASP A 50 2.99 -3.51 3.11
N PRO A 51 3.78 -3.97 4.09
CA PRO A 51 4.19 -3.13 5.22
C PRO A 51 4.94 -1.85 4.81
N MET A 52 5.65 -1.83 3.67
CA MET A 52 6.55 -0.72 3.32
C MET A 52 6.33 -0.19 1.91
N LEU A 53 6.05 1.11 1.79
CA LEU A 53 5.99 1.82 0.50
C LEU A 53 7.25 2.66 0.30
N ALA A 54 8.34 2.01 -0.10
CA ALA A 54 9.63 2.67 -0.36
C ALA A 54 9.67 3.33 -1.75
N THR A 55 10.13 2.62 -2.78
CA THR A 55 10.17 3.12 -4.17
C THR A 55 8.88 2.88 -4.95
N ALA A 56 7.89 2.22 -4.34
CA ALA A 56 6.63 1.76 -4.94
C ALA A 56 6.75 0.74 -6.09
N ASN A 57 7.95 0.36 -6.54
CA ASN A 57 8.14 -0.56 -7.68
C ASN A 57 7.38 -1.88 -7.56
N SER A 58 7.43 -2.53 -6.38
CA SER A 58 6.76 -3.80 -6.14
C SER A 58 5.23 -3.64 -6.14
N ALA A 59 4.72 -2.62 -5.44
CA ALA A 59 3.30 -2.35 -5.35
C ALA A 59 2.70 -1.95 -6.70
N ILE A 60 3.40 -1.13 -7.49
CA ILE A 60 3.01 -0.77 -8.85
C ILE A 60 2.84 -2.02 -9.72
N LYS A 61 3.82 -2.93 -9.71
CA LYS A 61 3.74 -4.18 -10.47
C LYS A 61 2.57 -5.06 -10.01
N ALA A 62 2.31 -5.12 -8.70
CA ALA A 62 1.17 -5.86 -8.16
C ALA A 62 -0.17 -5.25 -8.61
N ILE A 63 -0.28 -3.91 -8.65
CA ILE A 63 -1.46 -3.20 -9.17
C ILE A 63 -1.63 -3.49 -10.67
N GLU A 64 -0.56 -3.48 -11.46
CA GLU A 64 -0.61 -3.86 -12.90
C GLU A 64 -1.19 -5.27 -13.08
N VAL A 65 -0.76 -6.25 -12.28
CA VAL A 65 -1.30 -7.61 -12.31
C VAL A 65 -2.79 -7.66 -11.94
N LEU A 66 -3.23 -6.86 -10.95
CA LEU A 66 -4.64 -6.77 -10.59
C LEU A 66 -5.48 -6.14 -11.71
N LYS A 67 -4.96 -5.10 -12.37
CA LYS A 67 -5.61 -4.46 -13.52
C LYS A 67 -5.69 -5.41 -14.71
N ASP A 68 -4.65 -6.19 -14.98
CA ASP A 68 -4.64 -7.23 -16.01
C ASP A 68 -5.67 -8.34 -15.72
N ALA A 69 -5.98 -8.58 -14.43
CA ALA A 69 -7.04 -9.47 -13.99
C ALA A 69 -8.46 -8.83 -14.00
N GLY A 70 -8.59 -7.59 -14.48
CA GLY A 70 -9.87 -6.89 -14.63
C GLY A 70 -10.32 -6.10 -13.40
N VAL A 71 -9.46 -5.90 -12.40
CA VAL A 71 -9.79 -5.07 -11.23
C VAL A 71 -9.66 -3.59 -11.61
N GLU A 72 -10.76 -2.84 -11.42
CA GLU A 72 -10.77 -1.39 -11.58
C GLU A 72 -9.83 -0.71 -10.58
N GLU A 73 -9.06 0.27 -11.04
CA GLU A 73 -8.04 0.93 -10.22
C GLU A 73 -8.61 1.58 -8.95
N SER A 74 -9.80 2.18 -9.06
CA SER A 74 -10.55 2.78 -7.95
C SER A 74 -11.04 1.79 -6.88
N LYS A 75 -11.03 0.48 -7.18
CA LYS A 75 -11.38 -0.59 -6.23
C LYS A 75 -10.17 -1.13 -5.47
N ILE A 76 -8.97 -0.62 -5.74
CA ILE A 76 -7.74 -1.06 -5.09
C ILE A 76 -7.40 -0.10 -3.95
N VAL A 77 -7.31 -0.66 -2.75
CA VAL A 77 -6.82 0.05 -1.56
C VAL A 77 -5.49 -0.57 -1.17
N PHE A 78 -4.41 0.19 -1.34
CA PHE A 78 -3.08 -0.21 -0.92
C PHE A 78 -2.89 0.16 0.56
N VAL A 79 -2.70 -0.84 1.42
CA VAL A 79 -2.59 -0.67 2.86
C VAL A 79 -1.17 -0.99 3.31
N ASN A 80 -0.52 -0.01 3.94
CA ASN A 80 0.85 -0.13 4.40
C ASN A 80 1.08 0.48 5.79
N LEU A 81 2.18 0.11 6.43
CA LEU A 81 2.56 0.64 7.74
C LEU A 81 3.30 1.98 7.59
N ILE A 82 4.29 2.01 6.70
CA ILE A 82 5.20 3.14 6.53
C ILE A 82 5.46 3.41 5.05
N ALA A 83 5.52 4.68 4.67
CA ALA A 83 5.77 5.13 3.30
C ALA A 83 6.86 6.20 3.24
N ALA A 84 7.55 6.27 2.11
CA ALA A 84 8.38 7.41 1.74
C ALA A 84 7.64 8.33 0.74
N PRO A 85 7.83 9.66 0.81
CA PRO A 85 7.22 10.61 -0.12
C PRO A 85 7.47 10.28 -1.60
N GLU A 86 8.66 9.75 -1.92
CA GLU A 86 9.06 9.33 -3.25
C GLU A 86 8.19 8.16 -3.75
N GLY A 87 7.90 7.19 -2.89
CA GLY A 87 7.03 6.06 -3.19
C GLY A 87 5.58 6.47 -3.36
N VAL A 88 5.08 7.33 -2.47
CA VAL A 88 3.72 7.90 -2.58
C VAL A 88 3.56 8.65 -3.90
N LYS A 89 4.54 9.48 -4.26
CA LYS A 89 4.54 10.21 -5.54
C LYS A 89 4.57 9.24 -6.73
N ALA A 90 5.46 8.25 -6.72
CA ALA A 90 5.54 7.27 -7.80
C ALA A 90 4.24 6.49 -7.99
N MET A 91 3.58 6.11 -6.90
CA MET A 91 2.29 5.44 -6.95
C MET A 91 1.19 6.37 -7.46
N ALA A 92 1.11 7.61 -6.98
CA ALA A 92 0.12 8.58 -7.44
C ALA A 92 0.32 8.98 -8.92
N ASP A 93 1.56 9.08 -9.39
CA ASP A 93 1.88 9.40 -10.78
C ASP A 93 1.44 8.27 -11.74
N LYS A 94 1.51 7.01 -11.30
CA LYS A 94 1.25 5.84 -12.15
C LYS A 94 -0.15 5.23 -11.98
N HIS A 95 -0.72 5.35 -10.79
CA HIS A 95 -2.01 4.82 -10.39
C HIS A 95 -2.79 5.85 -9.55
N PRO A 96 -3.25 6.96 -10.17
CA PRO A 96 -3.87 8.07 -9.47
C PRO A 96 -5.20 7.73 -8.78
N GLU A 97 -5.87 6.65 -9.17
CA GLU A 97 -7.15 6.23 -8.57
C GLU A 97 -6.97 5.25 -7.39
N VAL A 98 -5.75 4.74 -7.15
CA VAL A 98 -5.47 3.86 -6.02
C VAL A 98 -5.52 4.65 -4.72
N THR A 99 -6.26 4.13 -3.75
CA THR A 99 -6.27 4.69 -2.39
C THR A 99 -5.10 4.15 -1.58
N ILE A 100 -4.20 5.04 -1.11
CA ILE A 100 -3.09 4.68 -0.22
C ILE A 100 -3.48 4.90 1.23
N LEU A 101 -3.54 3.83 2.02
CA LEU A 101 -3.77 3.86 3.45
C LEU A 101 -2.48 3.51 4.20
N THR A 102 -1.77 4.54 4.67
CA THR A 102 -0.53 4.40 5.44
C THR A 102 -0.69 4.88 6.87
N SER A 103 0.02 4.27 7.82
CA SER A 103 0.04 4.75 9.21
C SER A 103 0.99 5.94 9.38
N MET A 104 2.08 5.98 8.61
CA MET A 104 3.11 7.02 8.70
C MET A 104 3.76 7.29 7.33
N VAL A 105 4.21 8.52 7.13
CA VAL A 105 5.05 8.93 6.01
C VAL A 105 6.33 9.54 6.60
N ASP A 106 7.46 8.92 6.29
CA ASP A 106 8.78 9.33 6.77
C ASP A 106 9.44 10.35 5.84
N GLU A 107 10.69 10.72 6.08
CA GLU A 107 11.31 11.89 5.44
C GLU A 107 11.70 11.64 3.99
N CYS A 108 12.41 10.54 3.73
CA CYS A 108 12.96 10.25 2.41
C CYS A 108 13.43 8.79 2.29
N LEU A 109 13.92 8.47 1.10
CA LEU A 109 14.75 7.29 0.87
C LEU A 109 16.25 7.64 0.95
N ASN A 110 17.06 6.70 1.44
CA ASN A 110 18.53 6.79 1.34
C ASN A 110 19.05 6.22 0.00
N GLU A 111 20.37 6.21 -0.17
CA GLU A 111 21.06 5.73 -1.40
C GLU A 111 20.78 4.26 -1.76
N VAL A 112 20.40 3.45 -0.77
CA VAL A 112 20.06 2.03 -0.95
C VAL A 112 18.55 1.79 -0.90
N ALA A 113 17.74 2.84 -1.10
CA ALA A 113 16.28 2.81 -1.19
C ALA A 113 15.55 2.33 0.09
N TYR A 114 16.16 2.47 1.26
CA TYR A 114 15.48 2.32 2.54
C TYR A 114 14.83 3.63 2.97
N ILE A 115 13.66 3.52 3.57
CA ILE A 115 12.96 4.64 4.21
C ILE A 115 13.77 5.10 5.42
N VAL A 116 13.94 6.42 5.57
CA VAL A 116 14.67 7.04 6.68
C VAL A 116 13.78 8.09 7.37
N PRO A 117 13.70 8.12 8.72
CA PRO A 117 14.38 7.25 9.70
C PRO A 117 14.01 5.77 9.63
N GLY A 118 12.79 5.45 9.20
CA GLY A 118 12.33 4.13 8.82
C GLY A 118 12.31 3.09 9.93
N ILE A 119 12.14 1.82 9.50
CA ILE A 119 12.10 0.66 10.38
C ILE A 119 13.15 -0.41 10.00
N GLY A 120 14.03 -0.11 9.06
CA GLY A 120 14.91 -1.11 8.43
C GLY A 120 14.11 -2.10 7.58
N ASP A 121 14.63 -3.32 7.41
CA ASP A 121 13.91 -4.37 6.70
C ASP A 121 12.81 -4.95 7.59
N PHE A 122 11.54 -4.76 7.20
CA PHE A 122 10.39 -5.29 7.95
C PHE A 122 10.37 -6.82 7.96
N GLY A 123 10.67 -7.46 6.83
CA GLY A 123 10.61 -8.92 6.70
C GLY A 123 11.58 -9.60 7.65
N ASP A 124 12.84 -9.15 7.66
CA ASP A 124 13.87 -9.67 8.56
C ASP A 124 13.50 -9.52 10.03
N ARG A 125 12.94 -8.36 10.40
CA ARG A 125 12.55 -8.07 11.78
C ARG A 125 11.31 -8.84 12.21
N TYR A 126 10.36 -9.05 11.29
CA TYR A 126 9.11 -9.73 11.59
C TYR A 126 9.29 -11.26 11.63
N PHE A 127 10.01 -11.82 10.67
CA PHE A 127 10.25 -13.27 10.57
C PHE A 127 11.49 -13.75 11.32
N GLY A 128 12.36 -12.83 11.77
CA GLY A 128 13.58 -13.17 12.50
C GLY A 128 14.63 -13.85 11.62
N THR A 129 14.74 -13.46 10.35
CA THR A 129 15.63 -14.08 9.35
C THR A 129 17.02 -13.45 9.27
N LYS A 130 17.31 -12.47 10.12
CA LYS A 130 18.69 -12.00 10.35
C LYS A 130 19.36 -12.92 11.37
N ASP A 131 20.45 -13.55 10.93
CA ASP A 131 21.41 -14.27 11.79
C ASP A 131 22.07 -13.34 12.82
#